data_AF-A0A959CQ47-F1
#
_entry.id   AF-A0A959CQ47-F1
#
_cell.length_a   1.000
_cell.length_b   1.000
_cell.length_c   1.000
_cell.angle_alpha   90.00
_cell.angle_beta   90.00
_cell.angle_gamma   90.00
#
_symmetry.space_group_name_H-M   'P 1'
#
loop_
_entity.id
_entity.type
_entity.pdbx_description
1 polymer ?
#
loop_
_entity_poly.entity_id
_entity_poly.type
_entity_poly.pdbx_seq_one_letter_code
_entity_poly.pdbx_strand_id
1 'polypeptide(L)'
;VVDNGCTATNFKTLTATSSPLYCAGPGQALPINVDVVDEEEGEVLVSWMIEELLSSSHGFTVEYSPDGAQFEALGDMNSPKAFLGSMNYYEFQHLTPKRGRNFYRIKVHGPSGEVFFSEIGEAILFNDSEVAMLYPNPTTDQVIIELFENFGEEVQV
;
A
#
# COMPACT_ATOMS: atom_id res chain seq x y z
N VAL A 1 45.96 -18.05 -2.20
CA VAL A 1 47.15 -18.93 -2.16
C VAL A 1 48.22 -18.24 -2.98
N VAL A 2 49.40 -17.98 -2.42
CA VAL A 2 50.52 -17.39 -3.16
C VAL A 2 51.30 -18.55 -3.76
N ASP A 3 51.24 -18.69 -5.07
CA ASP A 3 52.13 -19.56 -5.85
C ASP A 3 52.83 -18.65 -6.88
N ASN A 4 54.14 -18.76 -7.04
CA ASN A 4 54.97 -17.96 -7.96
C ASN A 4 55.02 -16.43 -7.76
N GLY A 5 54.86 -15.92 -6.54
CA GLY A 5 55.02 -14.48 -6.26
C GLY A 5 53.83 -13.61 -6.69
N CYS A 6 52.71 -14.22 -7.09
CA CYS A 6 51.45 -13.53 -7.36
C CYS A 6 50.49 -13.64 -6.17
N THR A 7 49.96 -12.50 -5.72
CA THR A 7 48.90 -12.45 -4.71
C THR A 7 47.53 -12.45 -5.38
N ALA A 8 46.77 -13.55 -5.23
CA ALA A 8 45.37 -13.59 -5.64
C ALA A 8 44.48 -13.11 -4.48
N THR A 9 43.77 -12.01 -4.69
CA THR A 9 42.82 -11.46 -3.71
C THR A 9 41.41 -11.58 -4.27
N ASN A 10 40.49 -12.07 -3.45
CA ASN A 10 39.06 -12.10 -3.75
C ASN A 10 38.34 -11.23 -2.70
N PHE A 11 37.46 -10.35 -3.14
CA PHE A 11 36.67 -9.52 -2.26
C PHE A 11 35.20 -9.89 -2.41
N LYS A 12 34.51 -10.03 -1.28
CA LYS A 12 33.05 -10.16 -1.23
C LYS A 12 32.52 -8.98 -0.44
N THR A 13 31.70 -8.15 -1.09
CA THR A 13 31.00 -7.05 -0.43
C THR A 13 29.83 -7.62 0.37
N LEU A 14 29.76 -7.28 1.65
CA LEU A 14 28.62 -7.59 2.52
C LEU A 14 27.96 -6.26 2.88
N THR A 15 26.68 -6.11 2.54
CA THR A 15 25.87 -4.95 2.93
C THR A 15 24.96 -5.37 4.06
N ALA A 16 25.01 -4.65 5.18
CA ALA A 16 24.07 -4.79 6.29
C ALA A 16 23.16 -3.56 6.31
N THR A 17 21.86 -3.77 6.41
CA THR A 17 20.85 -2.71 6.51
C THR A 17 19.95 -3.00 7.71
N SER A 18 19.51 -1.93 8.38
CA SER A 18 18.46 -1.97 9.40
C SER A 18 17.16 -1.33 8.89
N SER A 19 17.07 -1.05 7.59
CA SER A 19 15.89 -0.42 7.01
C SER A 19 14.70 -1.38 7.07
N PRO A 20 13.56 -0.95 7.64
CA PRO A 20 12.35 -1.77 7.68
C PRO A 20 11.90 -2.23 6.29
N LEU A 21 12.10 -1.42 5.24
CA LEU A 21 11.74 -1.79 3.86
C LEU A 21 12.49 -3.04 3.37
N TYR A 22 13.79 -3.12 3.67
CA TYR A 22 14.66 -4.22 3.21
C TYR A 22 14.65 -5.41 4.17
N CYS A 23 14.28 -5.18 5.43
CA CYS A 23 14.23 -6.21 6.46
C CYS A 23 12.81 -6.71 6.73
N ALA A 24 11.79 -6.19 6.02
CA ALA A 24 10.39 -6.51 6.28
C ALA A 24 10.15 -8.02 6.21
N GLY A 25 9.89 -8.62 7.37
CA GLY A 25 9.23 -9.92 7.46
C GLY A 25 7.73 -9.78 7.17
N PRO A 26 6.98 -10.90 7.13
CA PRO A 26 5.53 -10.86 7.13
C PRO A 26 5.02 -9.98 8.29
N GLY A 27 4.27 -8.90 7.98
CA GLY A 27 3.74 -7.96 8.99
C GLY A 27 4.67 -6.81 9.41
N GLN A 28 5.73 -6.53 8.65
CA GLN A 28 6.63 -5.37 8.87
C GLN A 28 6.72 -4.45 7.65
N ALA A 29 5.74 -4.56 6.74
CA ALA A 29 5.67 -3.67 5.59
C ALA A 29 5.38 -2.23 6.05
N LEU A 30 5.67 -1.27 5.18
CA LEU A 30 5.39 0.14 5.45
C LEU A 30 3.92 0.32 5.87
N PRO A 31 3.62 0.84 7.08
CA PRO A 31 2.25 1.07 7.48
C PRO A 31 1.65 2.23 6.68
N ILE A 32 0.39 2.07 6.27
CA ILE A 32 -0.39 3.10 5.59
C ILE A 32 -1.72 3.29 6.32
N ASN A 33 -2.24 4.51 6.30
CA ASN A 33 -3.60 4.82 6.73
C ASN A 33 -4.45 5.06 5.49
N VAL A 34 -5.70 4.60 5.53
CA VAL A 34 -6.68 4.82 4.48
C VAL A 34 -7.94 5.29 5.15
N ASP A 35 -8.28 6.56 4.92
CA ASP A 35 -9.41 7.24 5.56
C ASP A 35 -10.40 7.68 4.50
N VAL A 36 -11.69 7.43 4.72
CA VAL A 36 -12.75 8.08 3.94
C VAL A 36 -12.87 9.52 4.44
N VAL A 37 -12.61 10.50 3.56
CA VAL A 37 -12.64 11.93 3.92
C VAL A 37 -13.95 12.61 3.55
N ASP A 38 -14.62 12.10 2.52
CA ASP A 38 -15.97 12.53 2.15
C ASP A 38 -16.77 11.32 1.65
N GLU A 39 -17.74 10.87 2.44
CA GLU A 39 -18.58 9.73 2.08
C GLU A 39 -19.56 10.08 0.95
N GLU A 40 -20.03 11.33 0.86
CA GLU A 40 -21.03 11.73 -0.14
C GLU A 40 -20.38 11.87 -1.52
N GLU A 41 -19.25 12.57 -1.61
CA GLU A 41 -18.47 12.70 -2.84
C GLU A 41 -17.69 11.41 -3.16
N GLY A 42 -17.47 10.57 -2.16
CA GLY A 42 -16.75 9.29 -2.31
C GLY A 42 -15.24 9.49 -2.39
N GLU A 43 -14.67 10.28 -1.50
CA GLU A 43 -13.24 10.59 -1.50
C GLU A 43 -12.48 9.80 -0.43
N VAL A 44 -11.35 9.22 -0.82
CA VAL A 44 -10.48 8.44 0.08
C VAL A 44 -9.09 9.07 0.12
N LEU A 45 -8.57 9.25 1.32
CA LEU A 45 -7.21 9.71 1.58
C LEU A 45 -6.33 8.52 1.99
N VAL A 46 -5.26 8.30 1.22
CA VAL A 46 -4.21 7.34 1.58
C VAL A 46 -3.03 8.14 2.11
N SER A 47 -2.55 7.83 3.31
CA SER A 47 -1.41 8.52 3.92
C SER A 47 -0.42 7.57 4.56
N TRP A 48 0.86 7.97 4.58
CA TRP A 48 1.92 7.21 5.25
C TRP A 48 3.05 8.13 5.69
N MET A 49 3.88 7.60 6.58
CA MET A 49 5.11 8.24 7.02
C MET A 49 6.30 7.33 6.80
N ILE A 50 7.41 7.92 6.42
CA ILE A 50 8.67 7.21 6.24
C ILE A 50 9.84 8.10 6.66
N GLU A 51 10.93 7.49 7.11
CA GLU A 51 12.14 8.22 7.48
C GLU A 51 12.66 9.07 6.31
N GLU A 52 13.15 10.28 6.62
CA GLU A 52 13.70 11.24 5.66
C GLU A 52 14.84 10.62 4.83
N LEU A 53 15.73 9.86 5.48
CA LEU A 53 16.85 9.22 4.82
C LEU A 53 16.40 8.22 3.75
N LEU A 54 15.35 7.45 4.03
CA LEU A 54 14.80 6.49 3.06
C LEU A 54 14.07 7.21 1.94
N SER A 55 13.18 8.15 2.26
CA SER A 55 12.40 8.87 1.25
C SER A 55 13.24 9.72 0.29
N SER A 56 14.44 10.14 0.66
CA SER A 56 15.34 10.87 -0.25
C SER A 56 15.89 10.02 -1.42
N SER A 57 15.84 8.69 -1.29
CA SER A 57 16.45 7.75 -2.25
C SER A 57 15.45 6.75 -2.85
N HIS A 58 14.18 6.81 -2.45
CA HIS A 58 13.13 5.89 -2.88
C HIS A 58 11.99 6.66 -3.56
N GLY A 59 11.45 6.10 -4.63
CA GLY A 59 10.21 6.58 -5.26
C GLY A 59 8.99 5.86 -4.69
N PHE A 60 7.83 6.53 -4.70
CA PHE A 60 6.58 5.96 -4.21
C PHE A 60 5.49 6.07 -5.27
N THR A 61 4.83 4.97 -5.58
CA THR A 61 3.64 4.93 -6.44
C THR A 61 2.47 4.44 -5.60
N VAL A 62 1.37 5.19 -5.58
CA VAL A 62 0.12 4.73 -4.98
C VAL A 62 -0.56 3.79 -5.96
N GLU A 63 -0.88 2.59 -5.51
CA GLU A 63 -1.63 1.60 -6.28
C GLU A 63 -2.99 1.34 -5.62
N TYR A 64 -3.99 1.09 -6.47
CA TYR A 64 -5.38 0.87 -6.10
C TYR A 64 -5.91 -0.42 -6.71
N SER A 65 -6.81 -1.08 -6.00
CA SER A 65 -7.50 -2.27 -6.46
C SER A 65 -8.97 -2.25 -6.02
N PRO A 66 -9.93 -2.46 -6.94
CA PRO A 66 -11.34 -2.62 -6.59
C PRO A 66 -11.67 -4.02 -6.06
N ASP A 67 -10.79 -5.01 -6.23
CA ASP A 67 -11.04 -6.42 -5.88
C ASP A 67 -10.02 -7.00 -4.90
N GLY A 68 -8.99 -6.23 -4.54
CA GLY A 68 -7.88 -6.65 -3.68
C GLY A 68 -6.89 -7.59 -4.36
N ALA A 69 -7.08 -7.91 -5.65
CA ALA A 69 -6.28 -8.87 -6.40
C ALA A 69 -5.44 -8.21 -7.50
N GLN A 70 -6.04 -7.31 -8.28
CA GLN A 70 -5.36 -6.58 -9.36
C GLN A 70 -5.17 -5.13 -8.97
N PHE A 71 -3.92 -4.72 -8.80
CA PHE A 71 -3.53 -3.36 -8.44
C PHE A 71 -3.05 -2.58 -9.65
N GLU A 72 -3.61 -1.40 -9.85
CA GLU A 72 -3.21 -0.43 -10.87
C GLU A 72 -2.61 0.83 -10.24
N ALA A 73 -1.70 1.50 -10.96
CA ALA A 73 -1.08 2.72 -10.47
C ALA A 73 -2.04 3.91 -10.60
N LEU A 74 -2.26 4.63 -9.49
CA LEU A 74 -3.01 5.89 -9.49
C LEU A 74 -2.10 7.09 -9.71
N GLY A 75 -0.90 7.08 -9.13
CA GLY A 75 0.04 8.20 -9.27
C GLY A 75 1.33 8.03 -8.49
N ASP A 76 2.35 8.77 -8.93
CA ASP A 76 3.66 8.83 -8.28
C ASP A 76 3.77 10.02 -7.34
N MET A 77 4.38 9.79 -6.17
CA MET A 77 4.62 10.80 -5.14
C MET A 77 6.10 11.17 -5.11
N ASN A 78 6.41 12.33 -5.70
CA ASN A 78 7.79 12.80 -5.85
C ASN A 78 8.31 13.61 -4.65
N SER A 79 7.42 14.08 -3.78
CA SER A 79 7.78 14.93 -2.63
C SER A 79 6.81 14.75 -1.47
N PRO A 80 7.27 14.84 -0.22
CA PRO A 80 6.39 14.77 0.93
C PRO A 80 5.49 16.00 1.01
N LYS A 81 4.29 15.80 1.57
CA LYS A 81 3.35 16.88 1.88
C LYS A 81 3.84 17.71 3.07
N ALA A 82 4.46 17.06 4.04
CA ALA A 82 5.00 17.70 5.24
C ALA A 82 6.26 16.99 5.77
N PHE A 83 7.10 17.75 6.48
CA PHE A 83 8.29 17.27 7.17
C PHE A 83 8.04 17.30 8.68
N LEU A 84 8.17 16.17 9.36
CA LEU A 84 7.88 15.97 10.78
C LEU A 84 9.13 15.44 11.50
N GLY A 85 10.11 16.34 11.71
CA GLY A 85 11.41 15.95 12.25
C GLY A 85 12.17 15.07 11.26
N SER A 86 12.55 13.86 11.68
CA SER A 86 13.24 12.87 10.82
C SER A 86 12.28 12.01 9.98
N MET A 87 10.98 12.34 9.98
CA MET A 87 9.94 11.62 9.25
C MET A 87 9.33 12.53 8.18
N ASN A 88 9.05 11.97 7.02
CA ASN A 88 8.39 12.61 5.91
C ASN A 88 6.98 12.05 5.77
N TYR A 89 5.99 12.94 5.73
CA TYR A 89 4.57 12.61 5.59
C TYR A 89 4.13 12.77 4.15
N TYR A 90 3.48 11.74 3.63
CA TYR A 90 2.93 11.67 2.28
C TYR A 90 1.43 11.41 2.36
N GLU A 91 0.70 11.98 1.40
CA GLU A 91 -0.74 11.74 1.26
C GLU A 91 -1.14 11.76 -0.21
N PHE A 92 -2.15 10.98 -0.55
CA PHE A 92 -2.74 10.93 -1.87
C PHE A 92 -4.27 10.85 -1.74
N GLN A 93 -4.96 11.74 -2.43
CA GLN A 93 -6.42 11.79 -2.43
C GLN A 93 -6.96 11.13 -3.69
N HIS A 94 -7.72 10.05 -3.51
CA HIS A 94 -8.43 9.37 -4.58
C HIS A 94 -9.87 9.88 -4.63
N LEU A 95 -10.20 10.61 -5.70
CA LEU A 95 -11.49 11.29 -5.88
C LEU A 95 -12.55 10.45 -6.57
N THR A 96 -12.17 9.33 -7.20
CA THR A 96 -13.11 8.44 -7.91
C THR A 96 -12.94 6.95 -7.55
N PRO A 97 -12.79 6.56 -6.27
CA PRO A 97 -12.94 5.17 -5.87
C PRO A 97 -14.34 4.65 -6.18
N LYS A 98 -14.46 3.33 -6.29
CA LYS A 98 -15.79 2.73 -6.43
C LYS A 98 -16.50 2.78 -5.08
N ARG A 99 -17.83 2.66 -5.11
CA ARG A 99 -18.58 2.30 -3.90
C ARG A 99 -18.28 0.84 -3.52
N GLY A 100 -18.33 0.55 -2.23
CA GLY A 100 -17.94 -0.72 -1.64
C GLY A 100 -16.48 -0.75 -1.19
N ARG A 101 -15.88 -1.94 -1.18
CA ARG A 101 -14.49 -2.14 -0.72
C ARG A 101 -13.48 -1.60 -1.73
N ASN A 102 -12.51 -0.84 -1.25
CA ASN A 102 -11.41 -0.29 -2.02
C ASN A 102 -10.09 -0.62 -1.32
N PHE A 103 -9.13 -1.15 -2.06
CA PHE A 103 -7.84 -1.57 -1.51
C PHE A 103 -6.72 -0.69 -2.06
N TYR A 104 -5.79 -0.31 -1.18
CA TYR A 104 -4.68 0.56 -1.52
C TYR A 104 -3.39 -0.02 -1.00
N ARG A 105 -2.30 0.24 -1.72
CA ARG A 105 -0.94 -0.02 -1.26
C ARG A 105 0.03 0.97 -1.88
N ILE A 106 1.20 1.11 -1.28
CA ILE A 106 2.30 1.90 -1.79
C ILE A 106 3.34 0.95 -2.36
N LYS A 107 3.62 1.13 -3.65
CA LYS A 107 4.77 0.51 -4.31
C LYS A 107 5.98 1.42 -4.13
N VAL A 108 7.00 0.90 -3.47
CA VAL A 108 8.24 1.62 -3.21
C VAL A 108 9.30 1.16 -4.19
N HIS A 109 9.90 2.10 -4.91
CA HIS A 109 10.99 1.86 -5.85
C HIS A 109 12.31 2.22 -5.20
N GLY A 110 13.19 1.23 -5.05
CA GLY A 110 14.55 1.41 -4.51
C GLY A 110 15.52 2.01 -5.54
N PRO A 111 16.64 2.58 -5.07
CA PRO A 111 17.63 3.24 -5.91
C PRO A 111 18.38 2.29 -6.86
N SER A 112 18.36 0.97 -6.61
CA SER A 112 19.01 -0.05 -7.46
C SER A 112 17.99 -0.90 -8.24
N GLY A 113 16.73 -0.46 -8.31
CA GLY A 113 15.65 -1.15 -9.01
C GLY A 113 14.90 -2.18 -8.16
N GLU A 114 15.14 -2.21 -6.85
CA GLU A 114 14.35 -3.02 -5.90
C GLU A 114 12.90 -2.51 -5.85
N VAL A 115 11.95 -3.42 -5.57
CA VAL A 115 10.54 -3.07 -5.41
C VAL A 115 10.04 -3.64 -4.10
N PHE A 116 9.43 -2.80 -3.29
CA PHE A 116 8.78 -3.17 -2.03
C PHE A 116 7.32 -2.73 -2.06
N PHE A 117 6.49 -3.36 -1.24
CA PHE A 117 5.10 -3.00 -1.05
C PHE A 117 4.84 -2.68 0.41
N SER A 118 3.97 -1.70 0.66
CA SER A 118 3.37 -1.46 1.97
C SER A 118 2.42 -2.60 2.35
N GLU A 119 1.84 -2.47 3.54
CA GLU A 119 0.61 -3.18 3.88
C GLU A 119 -0.52 -2.77 2.92
N ILE A 120 -1.55 -3.62 2.80
CA ILE A 120 -2.76 -3.29 2.07
C ILE A 120 -3.72 -2.61 3.04
N GLY A 121 -4.07 -1.36 2.73
CA GLY A 121 -5.11 -0.62 3.44
C GLY A 121 -6.46 -0.79 2.74
N GLU A 122 -7.54 -0.81 3.50
CA GLU A 122 -8.91 -0.96 3.01
C GLU A 122 -9.73 0.27 3.41
N ALA A 123 -10.53 0.78 2.48
CA ALA A 123 -11.62 1.70 2.75
C ALA A 123 -12.91 1.14 2.19
N ILE A 124 -14.02 1.35 2.91
CA ILE A 124 -15.35 0.96 2.47
C ILE A 124 -16.16 2.23 2.28
N LEU A 125 -16.62 2.46 1.06
CA LEU A 125 -17.55 3.55 0.73
C LEU A 125 -18.96 2.99 0.65
N PHE A 126 -19.79 3.32 1.61
CA PHE A 126 -21.16 2.89 1.67
C PHE A 126 -22.04 3.70 0.71
N ASN A 127 -23.16 3.10 0.31
CA ASN A 127 -24.32 3.83 -0.16
C ASN A 127 -25.32 3.89 1.01
N ASP A 128 -26.59 3.57 0.76
CA ASP A 128 -27.65 3.59 1.78
C ASP A 128 -27.55 2.47 2.84
N SER A 129 -26.61 1.52 2.68
CA SER A 129 -26.48 0.36 3.57
C SER A 129 -25.03 0.08 3.96
N GLU A 130 -24.81 0.00 5.26
CA GLU A 130 -23.54 -0.38 5.90
C GLU A 130 -23.36 -1.91 6.01
N VAL A 131 -24.40 -2.69 5.72
CA VAL A 131 -24.37 -4.16 5.86
C VAL A 131 -23.89 -4.81 4.57
N ALA A 132 -24.47 -4.39 3.45
CA ALA A 132 -24.20 -4.98 2.16
C ALA A 132 -24.48 -4.02 1.01
N MET A 133 -23.74 -4.19 -0.08
CA MET A 133 -23.98 -3.50 -1.34
C MET A 133 -24.21 -4.47 -2.47
N LEU A 134 -25.11 -4.08 -3.37
CA LEU A 134 -25.47 -4.83 -4.57
C LEU A 134 -25.34 -3.95 -5.80
N TYR A 135 -24.63 -4.45 -6.81
CA TYR A 135 -24.40 -3.70 -8.04
C TYR A 135 -24.16 -4.60 -9.27
N PRO A 136 -24.49 -4.12 -10.49
CA PRO A 136 -25.29 -2.92 -10.76
C PRO A 136 -26.79 -3.17 -10.45
N ASN A 137 -27.52 -2.12 -10.05
CA ASN A 137 -28.98 -2.17 -9.89
C ASN A 137 -29.61 -1.00 -10.66
N PRO A 138 -30.51 -1.24 -11.65
CA PRO A 138 -31.04 -2.53 -12.11
C PRO A 138 -30.00 -3.38 -12.87
N THR A 139 -30.03 -4.70 -12.70
CA THR A 139 -29.20 -5.63 -13.49
C THR A 139 -30.03 -6.34 -14.57
N THR A 140 -29.33 -6.87 -15.58
CA THR A 140 -29.93 -7.74 -16.61
C THR A 140 -29.27 -9.12 -16.70
N ASP A 141 -28.12 -9.32 -16.06
CA ASP A 141 -27.33 -10.56 -16.17
C ASP A 141 -26.81 -11.03 -14.79
N GLN A 142 -25.82 -10.32 -14.23
CA GLN A 142 -25.19 -10.68 -12.96
C GLN A 142 -25.27 -9.54 -11.93
N VAL A 143 -25.31 -9.91 -10.65
CA VAL A 143 -25.23 -8.99 -9.50
C VAL A 143 -24.03 -9.39 -8.65
N ILE A 144 -23.21 -8.40 -8.29
CA ILE A 144 -22.17 -8.53 -7.28
C ILE A 144 -22.78 -8.11 -5.95
N ILE A 145 -22.61 -8.96 -4.93
CA ILE A 145 -22.99 -8.66 -3.55
C ILE A 145 -21.71 -8.54 -2.73
N GLU A 146 -21.46 -7.37 -2.17
CA GLU A 146 -20.41 -7.13 -1.19
C GLU A 146 -21.04 -7.10 0.20
N LEU A 147 -20.62 -8.02 1.07
CA LEU A 147 -20.96 -8.02 2.49
C LEU A 147 -19.82 -7.33 3.23
N PHE A 148 -20.12 -6.35 4.07
CA PHE A 148 -19.08 -5.61 4.81
C PHE A 148 -18.83 -6.18 6.19
N GLU A 149 -19.85 -6.78 6.81
CA GLU A 149 -19.72 -7.52 8.06
C GLU A 149 -19.45 -9.01 7.82
N ASN A 150 -18.50 -9.57 8.56
CA ASN A 150 -18.34 -11.02 8.67
C ASN A 150 -19.32 -11.53 9.74
N PHE A 151 -20.38 -12.22 9.34
CA PHE A 151 -21.26 -12.97 10.26
C PHE A 151 -20.60 -14.28 10.73
N GLY A 152 -19.37 -14.17 11.22
CA GLY A 152 -18.50 -15.28 11.63
C GLY A 152 -18.59 -15.65 13.09
N GLU A 153 -19.69 -15.36 13.79
CA GLU A 153 -19.94 -16.02 15.07
C GLU A 153 -20.35 -17.48 14.82
N GLU A 154 -19.75 -18.43 15.53
CA GLU A 154 -20.26 -19.80 15.58
C GLU A 154 -21.73 -19.72 16.04
N VAL A 155 -22.65 -20.24 15.22
CA VAL A 155 -24.04 -20.44 15.64
C VAL A 155 -24.01 -21.41 16.81
N GLN A 156 -24.13 -20.90 18.04
CA GLN A 156 -24.36 -21.74 19.21
C GLN A 156 -25.81 -22.24 19.15
N VAL A 157 -25.97 -23.49 18.74
CA VAL A 157 -27.24 -24.24 18.79
C VAL A 157 -27.43 -24.83 20.18
#